data_AF-A0AAE1RNQ9-F1
#
_entry.id   AF-A0AAE1RNQ9-F1
#
_cell.length_a   1.000
_cell.length_b   1.000
_cell.length_c   1.000
_cell.angle_alpha   90.00
_cell.angle_beta   90.00
_cell.angle_gamma   90.00
#
_symmetry.space_group_name_H-M   'P 1'
#
loop_
_entity.id
_entity.type
_entity.pdbx_description
1 polymer ?
#
loop_
_entity_poly.entity_id
_entity_poly.type
_entity_poly.pdbx_seq_one_letter_code
_entity_poly.pdbx_strand_id
1 'polypeptide(L)'
;MDNLESIRGELLDYLRKDVFLIGGVIQKAQYTLVDVLALYIFRQKFYEPDKWPIYIPNPNEDMFIREGYYSVHVDTNIPVGEKLHYHDVNSLYPFVMKENIMPIGRPVWNSDLRERDIDSIFDFIRAYVVCPGRRNSKSPFLPYRMKDRTLVFPIGKFVGVYFSEELKYAKK
;
A
#
# COMPACT_ATOMS: atom_id res chain seq x y z
N MET A 1 45.75 -8.56 7.39
CA MET A 1 45.42 -8.86 5.98
C MET A 1 45.62 -10.33 5.65
N ASP A 2 46.47 -11.05 6.39
CA ASP A 2 46.79 -12.49 6.20
C ASP A 2 45.64 -13.50 6.29
N ASN A 3 44.47 -13.10 6.80
CA ASN A 3 43.33 -14.01 6.97
C ASN A 3 42.43 -14.14 5.72
N LEU A 4 42.63 -13.29 4.70
CA LEU A 4 41.85 -13.35 3.45
C LEU A 4 42.53 -14.24 2.40
N GLU A 5 43.86 -14.29 2.38
CA GLU A 5 44.59 -15.19 1.49
C GLU A 5 44.38 -16.66 1.87
N SER A 6 44.31 -16.96 3.17
CA SER A 6 44.11 -18.33 3.68
C SER A 6 42.76 -18.94 3.27
N ILE A 7 41.71 -18.13 3.15
CA ILE A 7 40.35 -18.57 2.78
C ILE A 7 39.98 -18.26 1.32
N ARG A 8 40.93 -17.77 0.51
CA ARG A 8 40.67 -17.35 -0.87
C ARG A 8 40.02 -18.43 -1.72
N GLY A 9 40.46 -19.69 -1.55
CA GLY A 9 39.89 -20.83 -2.28
C GLY A 9 38.41 -21.05 -1.96
N GLU A 10 38.06 -21.02 -0.67
CA GLU A 10 36.68 -21.16 -0.20
C GLU A 10 35.79 -20.02 -0.70
N LEU A 11 36.29 -18.78 -0.66
CA LEU A 11 35.57 -17.62 -1.17
C LEU A 11 35.31 -17.71 -2.68
N LEU A 12 36.28 -18.20 -3.47
CA LEU A 12 36.10 -18.41 -4.90
C LEU A 12 35.07 -19.51 -5.22
N ASP A 13 35.07 -20.60 -4.44
CA ASP A 13 34.08 -21.66 -4.61
C ASP A 13 32.68 -21.24 -4.15
N TYR A 14 32.58 -20.43 -3.10
CA TYR A 14 31.32 -19.80 -2.71
C TYR A 14 30.79 -18.88 -3.81
N LEU A 15 31.62 -17.99 -4.34
CA LEU A 15 31.26 -17.10 -5.44
C LEU A 15 30.81 -17.87 -6.69
N ARG A 16 31.49 -18.97 -7.04
CA ARG A 16 31.07 -19.83 -8.16
C ARG A 16 29.67 -20.39 -7.95
N LYS A 17 29.34 -20.85 -6.75
CA LYS A 17 28.00 -21.37 -6.43
C LYS A 17 26.94 -20.28 -6.57
N ASP A 18 27.21 -19.06 -6.07
CA ASP A 18 26.29 -17.92 -6.22
C ASP A 18 26.08 -17.56 -7.70
N VAL A 19 27.15 -17.50 -8.49
CA VAL A 19 27.07 -17.22 -9.93
C VAL A 19 26.25 -18.29 -10.66
N PHE A 20 26.48 -19.57 -10.37
CA PHE A 20 25.70 -20.65 -10.99
C PHE A 20 24.24 -20.65 -10.56
N LEU A 21 23.95 -20.38 -9.29
CA LEU A 21 22.58 -20.31 -8.78
C LEU A 21 21.81 -19.16 -9.42
N ILE A 22 22.39 -17.96 -9.41
CA ILE A 22 21.78 -16.77 -10.03
C ILE A 22 21.63 -16.98 -11.52
N GLY A 23 22.66 -17.50 -12.20
CA GLY A 23 22.62 -17.80 -13.63
C GLY A 23 21.52 -18.79 -13.99
N GLY A 24 21.37 -19.86 -13.21
CA GLY A 24 20.30 -20.85 -13.39
C GLY A 24 18.90 -20.28 -13.14
N VAL A 25 18.74 -19.44 -12.10
CA VAL A 25 17.47 -18.76 -11.81
C VAL A 25 17.10 -17.80 -12.94
N ILE A 26 18.03 -16.97 -13.41
CA ILE A 26 17.79 -16.01 -14.50
C ILE A 26 17.46 -16.75 -15.81
N GLN A 27 18.21 -17.81 -16.13
CA GLN A 27 17.97 -18.63 -17.32
C GLN A 27 16.55 -19.24 -17.29
N LYS A 28 16.09 -19.69 -16.13
CA LYS A 28 14.76 -20.28 -15.96
C LYS A 28 13.64 -19.23 -15.91
N ALA A 29 13.88 -18.08 -15.29
CA ALA A 29 12.87 -17.04 -15.07
C ALA A 29 12.45 -16.32 -16.36
N GLN A 30 13.28 -16.31 -17.41
CA GLN A 30 13.04 -15.69 -18.72
C GLN A 30 12.75 -14.17 -18.72
N TYR A 31 12.53 -13.56 -17.56
CA TYR A 31 12.26 -12.15 -17.35
C TYR A 31 13.10 -11.61 -16.20
N THR A 32 13.61 -10.38 -16.36
CA THR A 32 14.53 -9.77 -15.40
C THR A 32 13.81 -9.15 -14.20
N LEU A 33 12.51 -8.83 -14.33
CA LEU A 33 11.72 -8.15 -13.29
C LEU A 33 10.30 -8.74 -13.20
N VAL A 34 9.97 -9.31 -12.04
CA VAL A 34 8.67 -9.97 -11.80
C VAL A 34 7.51 -8.97 -11.90
N ASP A 35 7.69 -7.73 -11.45
CA ASP A 35 6.63 -6.70 -11.49
C ASP A 35 6.28 -6.29 -12.92
N VAL A 36 7.29 -6.19 -13.78
CA VAL A 36 7.10 -5.88 -15.20
C VAL A 36 6.32 -7.02 -15.87
N LEU A 37 6.64 -8.27 -15.53
CA LEU A 37 5.92 -9.43 -16.02
C LEU A 37 4.46 -9.44 -15.52
N ALA A 38 4.21 -9.14 -14.25
CA ALA A 38 2.87 -9.10 -13.68
C ALA A 38 2.00 -8.03 -14.38
N LEU A 39 2.52 -6.81 -14.53
CA LEU A 39 1.82 -5.73 -15.24
C LEU A 39 1.63 -6.06 -16.73
N TYR A 40 2.61 -6.69 -17.36
CA TYR A 40 2.51 -7.15 -18.74
C TYR A 40 1.39 -8.18 -18.91
N ILE A 41 1.37 -9.22 -18.06
CA ILE A 41 0.32 -10.25 -18.07
C ILE A 41 -1.05 -9.62 -17.83
N PHE A 42 -1.17 -8.70 -16.85
CA PHE A 42 -2.40 -7.96 -16.59
C PHE A 42 -2.88 -7.23 -17.85
N ARG A 43 -2.00 -6.44 -18.47
CA ARG A 43 -2.31 -5.65 -19.66
C ARG A 43 -2.68 -6.50 -20.87
N GLN A 44 -2.07 -7.68 -21.02
CA GLN A 44 -2.29 -8.56 -22.17
C GLN A 44 -3.51 -9.45 -22.03
N LYS A 45 -3.83 -9.90 -20.80
CA LYS A 45 -4.87 -10.92 -20.58
C LYS A 45 -6.13 -10.43 -19.91
N PHE A 46 -6.06 -9.34 -19.15
CA PHE A 46 -7.14 -8.94 -18.24
C PHE A 46 -7.59 -7.48 -18.42
N TYR A 47 -6.71 -6.60 -18.88
CA TYR A 47 -7.03 -5.20 -19.08
C TYR A 47 -7.79 -4.97 -20.38
N GLU A 48 -8.98 -4.37 -20.28
CA GLU A 48 -9.82 -4.00 -21.42
C GLU A 48 -9.81 -2.46 -21.59
N PRO A 49 -8.81 -1.88 -22.30
CA PRO A 49 -8.63 -0.43 -22.37
C PRO A 49 -9.82 0.31 -22.96
N ASP A 50 -10.55 -0.31 -23.89
CA ASP A 50 -11.71 0.30 -24.55
C ASP A 50 -12.93 0.39 -23.64
N LYS A 51 -13.05 -0.51 -22.66
CA LYS A 51 -14.15 -0.50 -21.68
C LYS A 51 -13.78 0.27 -20.41
N TRP A 52 -12.53 0.14 -19.98
CA TRP A 52 -12.07 0.55 -18.65
C TRP A 52 -10.76 1.34 -18.75
N PRO A 53 -10.75 2.53 -19.40
CA PRO A 53 -9.52 3.28 -19.59
C PRO A 53 -8.92 3.74 -18.27
N ILE A 54 -7.64 3.43 -18.03
CA ILE A 54 -6.85 3.97 -16.93
C ILE A 54 -6.44 5.40 -17.28
N TYR A 55 -7.05 6.36 -16.60
CA TYR A 55 -6.69 7.77 -16.73
C TYR A 55 -5.33 8.04 -16.06
N ILE A 56 -4.46 8.79 -16.73
CA ILE A 56 -3.17 9.23 -16.19
C ILE A 56 -3.39 10.60 -15.55
N PRO A 57 -3.28 10.73 -14.21
CA PRO A 57 -3.49 12.00 -13.54
C PRO A 57 -2.39 13.01 -13.90
N ASN A 58 -2.77 14.29 -13.95
CA ASN A 58 -1.80 15.38 -14.02
C ASN A 58 -1.06 15.53 -12.67
N PRO A 59 0.03 16.32 -12.60
CA PRO A 59 0.83 16.43 -11.37
C PRO A 59 0.06 16.86 -10.12
N ASN A 60 -0.95 17.73 -10.25
CA ASN A 60 -1.76 18.16 -9.11
C ASN A 60 -2.72 17.07 -8.64
N GLU A 61 -3.32 16.35 -9.60
CA GLU A 61 -4.18 15.19 -9.32
C GLU A 61 -3.38 14.06 -8.66
N ASP A 62 -2.21 13.69 -9.20
CA ASP A 62 -1.32 12.67 -8.60
C ASP A 62 -0.89 13.09 -7.20
N MET A 63 -0.45 14.33 -7.01
CA MET A 63 -0.02 14.82 -5.71
C MET A 63 -1.14 14.71 -4.67
N PHE A 64 -2.35 15.16 -5.02
CA PHE A 64 -3.50 15.09 -4.11
C PHE A 64 -3.88 13.64 -3.77
N ILE A 65 -3.99 12.77 -4.77
CA ILE A 65 -4.32 11.34 -4.55
C ILE A 65 -3.23 10.67 -3.70
N ARG A 66 -1.96 10.96 -3.98
CA ARG A 66 -0.80 10.38 -3.30
C ARG A 66 -0.67 10.87 -1.85
N GLU A 67 -1.25 12.01 -1.48
CA GLU A 67 -1.37 12.42 -0.07
C GLU A 67 -2.19 11.42 0.75
N GLY A 68 -3.21 10.80 0.14
CA GLY A 68 -4.03 9.75 0.76
C GLY A 68 -3.49 8.33 0.58
N TYR A 69 -2.32 8.16 -0.07
CA TYR A 69 -1.69 6.87 -0.23
C TYR A 69 -0.89 6.50 1.03
N TYR A 70 -1.56 5.81 1.95
CA TYR A 70 -0.97 5.26 3.16
C TYR A 70 -0.57 3.80 2.99
N SER A 71 0.46 3.39 3.74
CA SER A 71 0.91 2.00 3.78
C SER A 71 0.08 1.19 4.77
N VAL A 72 0.52 -0.04 5.03
CA VAL A 72 -0.09 -0.98 5.97
C VAL A 72 -0.28 -0.38 7.37
N HIS A 73 -1.38 -0.78 8.00
CA HIS A 73 -1.66 -0.54 9.42
C HIS A 73 -0.81 -1.48 10.27
N VAL A 74 0.04 -0.92 11.13
CA VAL A 74 0.87 -1.69 12.07
C VAL A 74 0.66 -1.13 13.46
N ASP A 75 0.13 -1.97 14.34
CA ASP A 75 -0.02 -1.65 15.76
C ASP A 75 1.26 -1.99 16.53
N THR A 76 1.65 -1.08 17.43
CA THR A 76 2.71 -1.33 18.40
C THR A 76 2.11 -1.86 19.70
N ASN A 77 2.36 -3.13 19.97
CA ASN A 77 1.92 -3.80 21.19
C ASN A 77 3.06 -3.89 22.22
N ILE A 78 2.68 -4.02 23.50
CA ILE A 78 3.62 -4.39 24.56
C ILE A 78 4.15 -5.80 24.23
N PRO A 79 5.47 -6.07 24.29
CA PRO A 79 6.07 -7.32 23.82
C PRO A 79 5.85 -8.52 24.76
N VAL A 80 4.75 -8.54 25.50
CA VAL A 80 4.40 -9.58 26.47
C VAL A 80 2.97 -10.03 26.19
N GLY A 81 2.77 -11.34 26.11
CA GLY A 81 1.45 -11.94 25.97
C GLY A 81 1.48 -13.43 26.30
N GLU A 82 0.35 -13.96 26.76
CA GLU A 82 0.18 -15.38 27.08
C GLU A 82 -0.88 -15.99 26.16
N LYS A 83 -0.68 -17.24 25.72
CA LYS A 83 -1.64 -18.01 24.89
C LYS A 83 -2.10 -17.26 23.63
N LEU A 84 -1.15 -16.68 22.88
CA LEU A 84 -1.42 -15.91 21.67
C LEU A 84 -1.77 -16.80 20.48
N HIS A 85 -2.62 -16.28 19.59
CA HIS A 85 -2.95 -16.88 18.29
C HIS A 85 -2.47 -15.95 17.17
N TYR A 86 -1.86 -16.52 16.13
CA TYR A 86 -1.42 -15.79 14.95
C TYR A 86 -2.33 -16.13 13.77
N HIS A 87 -2.85 -15.09 13.12
CA HIS A 87 -3.71 -15.21 11.94
C HIS A 87 -3.16 -14.31 10.85
N ASP A 88 -3.14 -14.84 9.63
CA ASP A 88 -2.67 -14.13 8.44
C ASP A 88 -3.71 -14.28 7.32
N VAL A 89 -3.89 -13.24 6.53
CA VAL A 89 -4.83 -13.22 5.42
C VAL A 89 -4.10 -13.67 4.16
N ASN A 90 -4.52 -14.81 3.61
CA ASN A 90 -3.98 -15.33 2.36
C ASN A 90 -4.15 -14.33 1.21
N SER A 91 -3.04 -13.74 0.75
CA SER A 91 -3.01 -12.82 -0.39
C SER A 91 -3.99 -11.64 -0.26
N LEU A 92 -3.88 -10.90 0.85
CA LEU A 92 -4.75 -9.76 1.16
C LEU A 92 -4.99 -8.81 -0.03
N TYR A 93 -3.93 -8.28 -0.66
CA TYR A 93 -4.08 -7.32 -1.75
C TYR A 93 -4.78 -7.91 -2.99
N PRO A 94 -4.35 -9.07 -3.54
CA PRO A 94 -5.09 -9.72 -4.63
C PRO A 94 -6.57 -10.01 -4.30
N PHE A 95 -6.86 -10.44 -3.07
CA PHE A 95 -8.24 -10.66 -2.63
C PHE A 95 -9.04 -9.35 -2.67
N VAL A 96 -8.50 -8.26 -2.11
CA VAL A 96 -9.16 -6.96 -2.10
C VAL A 96 -9.38 -6.44 -3.52
N MET A 97 -8.38 -6.52 -4.40
CA MET A 97 -8.46 -6.08 -5.80
C MET A 97 -9.48 -6.87 -6.63
N LYS A 98 -9.75 -8.13 -6.26
CA LYS A 98 -10.68 -9.01 -6.96
C LYS A 98 -12.11 -8.86 -6.47
N GLU A 99 -12.31 -8.74 -5.16
CA GLU A 99 -13.63 -8.82 -4.53
C GLU A 99 -14.27 -7.43 -4.31
N ASN A 100 -13.50 -6.34 -4.39
CA ASN A 100 -14.00 -4.99 -4.17
C ASN A 100 -13.96 -4.16 -5.45
N ILE A 101 -14.85 -3.17 -5.51
CA ILE A 101 -14.82 -2.14 -6.55
C ILE A 101 -13.56 -1.29 -6.32
N MET A 102 -12.86 -0.97 -7.41
CA MET A 102 -11.68 -0.11 -7.41
C MET A 102 -12.00 1.20 -8.15
N PRO A 103 -11.48 2.36 -7.71
CA PRO A 103 -11.73 3.62 -8.39
C PRO A 103 -11.10 3.59 -9.80
N ILE A 104 -11.89 3.98 -10.81
CA ILE A 104 -11.47 4.04 -12.21
C ILE A 104 -12.10 5.27 -12.89
N GLY A 105 -11.54 5.66 -14.03
CA GLY A 105 -12.00 6.77 -14.84
C GLY A 105 -11.26 8.06 -14.52
N ARG A 106 -11.73 9.16 -15.12
CA ARG A 106 -11.14 10.48 -14.95
C ARG A 106 -11.72 11.14 -13.70
N PRO A 107 -10.91 11.51 -12.69
CA PRO A 107 -11.38 12.21 -11.52
C PRO A 107 -11.86 13.62 -11.90
N VAL A 108 -12.78 14.15 -11.09
CA VAL A 108 -13.29 15.52 -11.23
C VAL A 108 -13.00 16.28 -9.95
N TRP A 109 -12.30 17.39 -10.07
CA TRP A 109 -12.04 18.25 -8.92
C TRP A 109 -13.34 18.89 -8.42
N ASN A 110 -13.71 18.62 -7.18
CA ASN A 110 -14.80 19.30 -6.51
C ASN A 110 -14.29 20.04 -5.27
N SER A 111 -14.34 21.37 -5.31
CA SER A 111 -13.91 22.22 -4.21
C SER A 111 -14.95 22.38 -3.10
N ASP A 112 -16.20 21.96 -3.32
CA ASP A 112 -17.28 22.12 -2.36
C ASP A 112 -18.08 20.81 -2.18
N LEU A 113 -17.96 20.25 -0.98
CA LEU A 113 -18.64 19.03 -0.58
C LEU A 113 -19.76 19.28 0.44
N ARG A 114 -20.11 20.55 0.75
CA ARG A 114 -21.07 20.88 1.82
C ARG A 114 -22.46 20.27 1.61
N GLU A 115 -22.90 20.15 0.35
CA GLU A 115 -24.21 19.61 -0.02
C GLU A 115 -24.13 18.16 -0.53
N ARG A 116 -22.95 17.53 -0.45
CA ARG A 116 -22.78 16.14 -0.90
C ARG A 116 -22.81 15.18 0.26
N ASP A 117 -23.61 14.12 0.11
CA ASP A 117 -23.53 12.98 0.99
C ASP A 117 -22.23 12.21 0.73
N ILE A 118 -21.46 11.94 1.79
CA ILE A 118 -20.24 11.15 1.70
C ILE A 118 -20.50 9.76 1.13
N ASP A 119 -21.67 9.17 1.41
CA ASP A 119 -22.05 7.85 0.94
C ASP A 119 -22.19 7.80 -0.61
N SER A 120 -22.40 8.95 -1.24
CA SER A 120 -22.43 9.11 -2.71
C SER A 120 -21.05 9.29 -3.37
N ILE A 121 -19.99 9.45 -2.59
CA ILE A 121 -18.63 9.71 -3.10
C ILE A 121 -17.83 8.41 -3.11
N PHE A 122 -17.10 8.15 -4.19
CA PHE A 122 -16.18 7.01 -4.34
C PHE A 122 -14.82 7.48 -4.87
N ASP A 123 -14.12 8.29 -4.07
CA ASP A 123 -12.89 8.99 -4.47
C ASP A 123 -12.13 9.51 -3.23
N PHE A 124 -11.04 10.25 -3.44
CA PHE A 124 -10.23 10.85 -2.39
C PHE A 124 -10.80 12.18 -1.87
N ILE A 125 -10.84 12.34 -0.55
CA ILE A 125 -11.42 13.50 0.13
C ILE A 125 -10.38 14.07 1.10
N ARG A 126 -10.16 15.38 1.05
CA ARG A 126 -9.43 16.11 2.09
C ARG A 126 -10.37 16.44 3.23
N ALA A 127 -10.16 15.82 4.39
CA ALA A 127 -11.06 15.91 5.53
C ALA A 127 -10.36 16.51 6.76
N TYR A 128 -11.11 17.30 7.52
CA TYR A 128 -10.77 17.64 8.90
C TYR A 128 -11.41 16.60 9.83
N VAL A 129 -10.56 15.79 10.45
CA VAL A 129 -10.94 14.65 11.28
C VAL A 129 -10.95 15.06 12.74
N VAL A 130 -12.00 14.66 13.46
CA VAL A 130 -12.09 14.75 14.92
C VAL A 130 -12.28 13.35 15.49
N CYS A 131 -11.17 12.69 15.81
CA CYS A 131 -11.19 11.36 16.41
C CYS A 131 -11.46 11.46 17.92
N PRO A 132 -12.51 10.78 18.45
CA PRO A 132 -12.85 10.83 19.86
C PRO A 132 -11.80 10.15 20.75
N GLY A 133 -11.75 10.56 22.02
CA GLY A 133 -10.80 10.00 22.99
C GLY A 133 -10.96 8.49 23.22
N ARG A 134 -9.90 7.83 23.73
CA ARG A 134 -9.83 6.36 23.96
C ARG A 134 -11.01 5.75 24.74
N ARG A 135 -11.74 6.54 25.53
CA ARG A 135 -12.91 6.06 26.29
C ARG A 135 -14.12 5.75 25.40
N ASN A 136 -14.20 6.35 24.22
CA ASN A 136 -15.40 6.35 23.38
C ASN A 136 -15.15 5.76 21.97
N SER A 137 -13.94 5.28 21.68
CA SER A 137 -13.55 4.77 20.36
C SER A 137 -12.85 3.43 20.46
N LYS A 138 -13.13 2.53 19.50
CA LYS A 138 -12.18 1.46 19.14
C LYS A 138 -10.86 2.11 18.68
N SER A 139 -9.76 1.35 18.70
CA SER A 139 -8.43 1.85 18.33
C SER A 139 -8.48 2.75 17.08
N PRO A 140 -7.84 3.93 17.11
CA PRO A 140 -7.81 4.82 15.96
C PRO A 140 -7.17 4.07 14.78
N PHE A 141 -7.77 4.18 13.61
CA PHE A 141 -7.30 3.49 12.39
C PHE A 141 -7.11 4.45 11.22
N LEU A 142 -7.60 5.70 11.29
CA LEU A 142 -7.34 6.67 10.25
C LEU A 142 -5.87 7.12 10.34
N PRO A 143 -5.08 6.89 9.28
CA PRO A 143 -3.66 7.22 9.28
C PRO A 143 -3.43 8.73 9.22
N TYR A 144 -2.31 9.16 9.77
CA TYR A 144 -1.81 10.52 9.66
C TYR A 144 -0.29 10.48 9.49
N ARG A 145 0.21 11.21 8.49
CA ARG A 145 1.64 11.33 8.24
C ARG A 145 2.17 12.58 8.93
N MET A 146 3.03 12.39 9.92
CA MET A 146 3.70 13.48 10.62
C MET A 146 4.71 14.18 9.69
N LYS A 147 5.20 15.36 10.12
CA LYS A 147 6.16 16.16 9.32
C LYS A 147 7.46 15.42 9.00
N ASP A 148 7.87 14.52 9.88
CA ASP A 148 9.04 13.63 9.75
C ASP A 148 8.75 12.38 8.90
N ARG A 149 7.56 12.28 8.31
CA ARG A 149 7.04 11.12 7.55
C ARG A 149 6.68 9.90 8.38
N THR A 150 6.71 10.00 9.71
CA THR A 150 6.23 8.92 10.58
C THR A 150 4.72 8.74 10.38
N LEU A 151 4.31 7.49 10.14
CA LEU A 151 2.91 7.11 10.06
C LEU A 151 2.38 6.85 11.47
N VAL A 152 1.33 7.57 11.86
CA VAL A 152 0.66 7.41 13.15
C VAL A 152 -0.84 7.28 12.96
N PHE A 153 -1.52 6.78 13.98
CA PHE A 153 -2.99 6.66 14.03
C PHE A 153 -3.49 7.48 15.24
N PRO A 154 -3.61 8.81 15.09
CA PRO A 154 -3.75 9.70 16.23
C PRO A 154 -5.20 9.85 16.67
N ILE A 155 -5.36 10.27 17.92
CA ILE A 155 -6.62 10.75 18.49
C ILE A 155 -6.62 12.28 18.45
N GLY A 156 -7.79 12.90 18.40
CA GLY A 156 -7.94 14.35 18.39
C GLY A 156 -8.17 14.89 16.99
N LYS A 157 -7.58 16.05 16.70
CA LYS A 157 -7.89 16.86 15.52
C LYS A 157 -6.73 16.85 14.54
N PHE A 158 -6.99 16.49 13.28
CA PHE A 158 -5.99 16.51 12.21
C PHE A 158 -6.66 16.66 10.85
N VAL A 159 -5.86 17.00 9.84
CA VAL A 159 -6.30 17.11 8.44
C VAL A 159 -5.51 16.10 7.62
N GLY A 160 -6.21 15.35 6.77
CA GLY A 160 -5.59 14.39 5.85
C GLY A 160 -6.43 14.20 4.60
N VAL A 161 -5.85 13.52 3.62
CA VAL A 161 -6.56 13.06 2.42
C VAL A 161 -6.82 11.56 2.62
N TYR A 162 -8.05 11.11 2.39
CA TYR A 162 -8.47 9.73 2.62
C TYR A 162 -9.29 9.24 1.46
N PHE A 163 -9.24 7.94 1.18
CA PHE A 163 -10.21 7.34 0.30
C PHE A 163 -11.58 7.35 0.98
N SER A 164 -12.65 7.68 0.26
CA SER A 164 -13.99 7.87 0.81
C SER A 164 -14.47 6.67 1.63
N GLU A 165 -14.12 5.45 1.24
CA GLU A 165 -14.51 4.24 1.97
C GLU A 165 -13.89 4.16 3.38
N GLU A 166 -12.69 4.70 3.59
CA GLU A 166 -12.07 4.79 4.92
C GLU A 166 -12.85 5.74 5.83
N LEU A 167 -13.32 6.87 5.27
CA LEU A 167 -14.12 7.85 6.00
C LEU A 167 -15.54 7.33 6.29
N LYS A 168 -16.15 6.61 5.33
CA LYS A 168 -17.45 5.93 5.55
C LYS A 168 -17.35 4.88 6.65
N TYR A 169 -16.23 4.15 6.70
CA TYR A 169 -15.96 3.22 7.79
C TYR A 169 -15.74 3.95 9.13
N ALA A 170 -15.09 5.12 9.14
CA ALA A 170 -14.84 5.92 10.35
C ALA A 170 -16.11 6.57 10.93
N LYS A 171 -17.15 6.78 10.13
CA LYS A 171 -18.45 7.35 10.53
C LYS A 171 -19.28 6.37 11.38
N LYS A 172 -19.02 5.06 11.27
CA LYS A 172 -19.76 3.99 11.96
C LYS A 172 -19.30 3.81 13.40
#